data_AF-A0A348PTN2-F1
#
_entry.id   AF-A0A348PTN2-F1
#
_cell.length_a   1.000
_cell.length_b   1.000
_cell.length_c   1.000
_cell.angle_alpha   90.00
_cell.angle_beta   90.00
_cell.angle_gamma   90.00
#
_symmetry.space_group_name_H-M   'P 1'
#
loop_
_entity.id
_entity.type
_entity.pdbx_description
1 polymer ?
#
loop_
_entity_poly.entity_id
_entity_poly.type
_entity_poly.pdbx_seq_one_letter_code
_entity_poly.pdbx_strand_id
1 'polypeptide(L)' 'FVFEAFDEQWKGSPEPLEPEKHWGLFKTDRKPKLVMQELFS' A
#
# COMPACT_ATOMS: atom_id res chain seq x y z
N PHE A 1 -16.19 -2.00 3.59
CA PHE A 1 -14.88 -1.49 4.03
C PHE A 1 -13.80 -2.15 3.19
N VAL A 2 -12.79 -1.39 2.74
CA VAL A 2 -11.66 -1.92 1.94
C VAL A 2 -10.43 -1.98 2.82
N PHE A 3 -9.64 -3.03 2.67
CA PHE A 3 -8.36 -3.24 3.35
C PHE A 3 -7.23 -3.07 2.31
N GLU A 4 -6.34 -2.07 2.39
CA GLU A 4 -6.30 -0.95 3.33
C GLU A 4 -5.89 0.37 2.66
N ALA A 5 -5.86 1.48 3.41
CA ALA A 5 -5.60 2.80 2.85
C ALA A 5 -4.12 2.96 2.41
N PHE A 6 -3.17 2.60 3.27
CA PHE A 6 -1.74 2.84 3.05
C PHE A 6 -0.92 1.57 3.27
N ASP A 7 0.19 1.45 2.55
CA ASP A 7 1.18 0.42 2.82
C ASP A 7 1.76 0.55 4.23
N GLU A 8 1.88 -0.57 4.95
CA GLU A 8 2.43 -0.63 6.31
C GLU A 8 3.76 -1.41 6.33
N GLN A 9 4.90 -0.71 6.25
CA GLN A 9 6.24 -1.33 6.11
C GLN A 9 6.66 -2.23 7.29
N TRP A 10 5.99 -2.10 8.44
CA TRP A 10 6.27 -2.84 9.65
C TRP A 10 5.47 -4.16 9.77
N LYS A 11 4.51 -4.40 8.88
CA LYS A 11 3.59 -5.53 8.95
C LYS A 11 4.19 -6.80 8.35
N GLY A 12 3.90 -7.95 8.95
CA GLY A 12 4.45 -9.25 8.53
C GLY A 12 5.91 -9.48 8.97
N SER A 13 6.66 -10.23 8.17
CA SER A 13 8.02 -10.69 8.48
C SER A 13 9.13 -9.68 8.08
N PRO A 14 10.41 -9.91 8.44
CA PRO A 14 11.54 -9.07 7.99
C PRO A 14 11.91 -9.27 6.51
N GLU A 15 11.23 -10.17 5.78
CA GLU A 15 11.51 -10.41 4.37
C GLU A 15 11.29 -9.13 3.54
N PRO A 16 12.20 -8.82 2.59
CA PRO A 16 12.12 -7.59 1.81
C PRO A 16 10.85 -7.45 0.95
N LEU A 17 10.24 -8.58 0.55
CA LEU A 17 9.05 -8.62 -0.31
C LEU A 17 7.81 -9.19 0.39
N GLU A 18 7.75 -9.05 1.72
CA GLU A 18 6.62 -9.48 2.55
C GLU A 18 5.29 -8.86 2.05
N PRO A 19 4.32 -9.67 1.57
CA PRO A 19 3.07 -9.17 1.01
C PRO A 19 2.24 -8.31 1.95
N GLU A 20 2.28 -8.57 3.27
CA GLU A 20 1.50 -7.79 4.23
C GLU A 20 1.85 -6.29 4.24
N LYS A 21 3.06 -5.92 3.79
CA LYS A 21 3.51 -4.52 3.70
C LYS A 21 2.89 -3.73 2.56
N HIS A 22 2.08 -4.36 1.69
CA HIS A 22 1.74 -3.83 0.36
C HIS A 22 0.24 -3.80 0.04
N TRP A 23 -0.66 -3.88 1.03
CA TRP A 23 -2.11 -3.86 0.82
C TRP A 23 -2.72 -2.47 0.61
N GLY A 24 -1.97 -1.39 0.81
CA GLY A 24 -2.47 -0.03 0.68
C GLY A 24 -2.94 0.31 -0.73
N LEU A 25 -4.04 1.03 -0.87
CA LEU A 25 -4.39 1.70 -2.14
C LEU A 25 -3.39 2.82 -2.48
N PHE A 26 -2.73 3.35 -1.45
CA PHE A 26 -1.67 4.35 -1.54
C PHE A 26 -0.37 3.81 -0.94
N LYS A 27 0.75 4.33 -1.43
CA LYS A 27 2.06 4.13 -0.79
C LYS A 27 2.15 4.92 0.52
N THR A 28 3.19 4.66 1.33
CA THR A 28 3.46 5.41 2.58
C THR A 28 3.63 6.91 2.36
N ASP A 29 4.11 7.34 1.20
CA ASP A 29 4.23 8.75 0.80
C ASP A 29 2.95 9.35 0.21
N ARG A 30 1.82 8.64 0.35
CA ARG A 30 0.49 8.99 -0.17
C ARG A 30 0.37 9.02 -1.69
N LYS A 31 1.36 8.54 -2.44
CA LYS A 31 1.21 8.39 -3.90
C LYS A 31 0.21 7.28 -4.24
N PRO A 32 -0.69 7.49 -5.22
CA PRO A 32 -1.65 6.48 -5.63
C PRO A 32 -0.95 5.29 -6.30
N LYS A 33 -1.41 4.07 -6.01
CA LYS A 33 -1.09 2.90 -6.83
C LYS A 33 -1.88 2.92 -8.14
N LEU A 34 -1.52 2.05 -9.09
CA LEU A 34 -2.07 2.01 -10.44
C LEU A 34 -3.60 2.11 -10.47
N VAL A 35 -4.30 1.35 -9.62
CA VAL A 35 -5.77 1.35 -9.53
C VAL A 35 -6.37 2.70 -9.11
N MET A 36 -5.62 3.54 -8.41
CA MET A 36 -6.06 4.84 -7.91
C MET A 36 -5.60 6.02 -8.77
N GLN A 37 -4.74 5.79 -9.77
CA GLN A 37 -4.13 6.88 -10.54
C GLN A 37 -5.16 7.69 -11.34
N GLU A 38 -6.19 7.06 -11.90
CA GLU A 38 -7.23 7.77 -12.67
C GLU A 38 -8.00 8.80 -11.81
N LEU A 39 -8.00 8.65 -10.49
CA LEU A 39 -8.72 9.52 -9.57
C LEU A 39 -7.84 10.57 -8.88
N PHE A 40 -6.53 10.33 -8.77
CA PHE A 40 -5.62 11.07 -7.88
C PHE A 40 -4.22 11.35 -8.46
N SER A 41 -4.05 11.31 -9.79
CA SER A 41 -2.76 11.61 -10.45
C SER A 41 -2.42 13.10 -10.54
#